data_AF-A0AAW0H6E1-F1
#
_entry.id   AF-A0AAW0H6E1-F1
#
_cell.length_a   1.000
_cell.length_b   1.000
_cell.length_c   1.000
_cell.angle_alpha   90.00
_cell.angle_beta   90.00
_cell.angle_gamma   90.00
#
_symmetry.space_group_name_H-M   'P 1'
#
loop_
_entity.id
_entity.type
_entity.pdbx_description
1 polymer ?
#
loop_
_entity_poly.entity_id
_entity_poly.type
_entity_poly.pdbx_seq_one_letter_code
_entity_poly.pdbx_strand_id
1 'polypeptide(L)'
;MCAGKTPSLGGGFHVNLGKESRAQTLQNGRRHIHHLGSQLQLNQHCLDTAFNFFKMAVSKHLTRGRKMAHVIAACLYLVCRTEGTPHILCYGSPSWFLGDYSN
;
A
#
# COMPACT_ATOMS: atom_id res chain seq x y z
N MET A 1 -11.96 -21.67 -52.79
CA MET A 1 -12.05 -20.25 -52.43
C MET A 1 -12.62 -20.13 -51.02
N CYS A 2 -11.77 -20.07 -50.00
CA CYS A 2 -12.20 -19.83 -48.62
C CYS A 2 -11.87 -18.38 -48.28
N ALA A 3 -12.88 -17.51 -48.29
CA ALA A 3 -12.74 -16.12 -47.84
C ALA A 3 -12.82 -16.08 -46.32
N GLY A 4 -11.76 -15.60 -45.67
CA GLY A 4 -11.78 -15.26 -44.26
C GLY A 4 -12.52 -13.95 -44.01
N LYS A 5 -13.19 -13.83 -42.86
CA LYS A 5 -13.32 -12.55 -42.14
C LYS A 5 -13.76 -12.75 -40.69
N THR A 6 -12.86 -12.32 -39.79
CA THR A 6 -13.09 -11.72 -38.46
C THR A 6 -13.71 -12.56 -37.34
N PRO A 7 -12.92 -12.94 -36.32
CA PRO A 7 -13.39 -12.79 -34.95
C PRO A 7 -13.39 -11.28 -34.63
N SER A 8 -14.57 -10.73 -34.38
CA SER A 8 -14.80 -9.41 -33.81
C SER A 8 -14.28 -9.36 -32.37
N LEU A 9 -12.96 -9.21 -32.22
CA LEU A 9 -12.33 -8.72 -30.99
C LEU A 9 -12.25 -7.21 -31.07
N GLY A 10 -13.29 -6.54 -30.59
CA GLY A 10 -13.30 -5.08 -30.44
C GLY A 10 -14.63 -4.67 -29.81
N GLY A 11 -14.67 -3.92 -28.72
CA GLY A 11 -13.63 -3.39 -27.86
C GLY A 11 -14.36 -2.92 -26.61
N GLY A 12 -13.89 -3.34 -25.44
CA GLY A 12 -14.54 -3.04 -24.17
C GLY A 12 -13.59 -3.11 -22.98
N PHE A 13 -12.30 -2.96 -23.21
CA PHE A 13 -11.33 -2.63 -22.17
C PHE A 13 -11.26 -1.08 -22.12
N HIS A 14 -11.36 -0.35 -21.02
CA HIS A 14 -11.35 -0.70 -19.61
C HIS A 14 -11.53 0.62 -18.83
N VAL A 15 -12.75 1.09 -18.60
CA VAL A 15 -12.99 2.32 -17.81
C VAL A 15 -13.26 2.05 -16.33
N ASN A 16 -13.31 0.77 -15.91
CA ASN A 16 -13.52 0.39 -14.52
C ASN A 16 -12.24 0.08 -13.72
N LEU A 17 -11.08 -0.11 -14.38
CA LEU A 17 -9.79 -0.42 -13.71
C LEU A 17 -9.38 0.59 -12.65
N GLY A 18 -9.72 1.86 -12.89
CA GLY A 18 -9.29 2.96 -12.03
C GLY A 18 -9.90 2.91 -10.64
N LYS A 19 -11.09 2.30 -10.47
CA LYS A 19 -11.77 2.15 -9.17
C LYS A 19 -11.32 0.89 -8.44
N GLU A 20 -11.16 -0.21 -9.18
CA GLU A 20 -10.66 -1.48 -8.64
C GLU A 20 -9.21 -1.37 -8.16
N SER A 21 -8.35 -0.68 -8.92
CA SER A 21 -6.93 -0.50 -8.56
C SER A 21 -6.73 0.24 -7.24
N ARG A 22 -7.59 1.24 -6.95
CA ARG A 22 -7.54 1.99 -5.68
C ARG A 22 -7.99 1.14 -4.49
N ALA A 23 -9.08 0.40 -4.65
CA ALA A 23 -9.57 -0.52 -3.62
C ALA A 23 -8.53 -1.60 -3.29
N GLN A 24 -7.91 -2.16 -4.33
CA GLN A 24 -6.85 -3.16 -4.19
C GLN A 24 -5.60 -2.58 -3.50
N THR A 25 -5.21 -1.34 -3.84
CA THR A 25 -4.13 -0.61 -3.14
C THR A 25 -4.46 -0.37 -1.67
N LEU A 26 -5.70 0.01 -1.34
CA LEU A 26 -6.11 0.18 0.06
C LEU A 26 -6.10 -1.13 0.82
N GLN A 27 -6.58 -2.22 0.20
CA GLN A 27 -6.61 -3.54 0.82
C GLN A 27 -5.21 -4.11 1.09
N ASN A 28 -4.30 -4.05 0.11
CA ASN A 28 -2.90 -4.41 0.33
C ASN A 28 -2.28 -3.54 1.44
N GLY A 29 -2.74 -2.30 1.59
CA GLY A 29 -2.13 -1.29 2.48
C GLY A 29 -2.46 -1.61 3.90
N ARG A 30 -3.74 -1.90 4.12
CA ARG A 30 -4.23 -2.40 5.39
C ARG A 30 -3.48 -3.67 5.82
N ARG A 31 -3.27 -4.63 4.92
CA ARG A 31 -2.55 -5.87 5.24
C ARG A 31 -1.11 -5.60 5.67
N HIS A 32 -0.37 -4.79 4.90
CA HIS A 32 1.01 -4.43 5.22
C HIS A 32 1.12 -3.63 6.52
N ILE A 33 0.26 -2.62 6.72
CA ILE A 33 0.22 -1.82 7.96
C ILE A 33 0.00 -2.74 9.16
N HIS A 34 -0.94 -3.69 9.07
CA HIS A 34 -1.23 -4.61 10.16
C HIS A 34 -0.08 -5.59 10.42
N HIS A 35 0.55 -6.08 9.36
CA HIS A 35 1.70 -6.99 9.46
C HIS A 35 2.91 -6.29 10.10
N LEU A 36 3.31 -5.14 9.57
CA LEU A 36 4.38 -4.31 10.13
C LEU A 36 4.05 -3.88 11.56
N GLY A 37 2.83 -3.41 11.77
CA GLY A 37 2.28 -3.02 13.05
C GLY A 37 2.37 -4.09 14.13
N SER A 38 2.01 -5.32 13.78
CA SER A 38 2.11 -6.47 14.66
C SER A 38 3.56 -6.79 15.03
N GLN A 39 4.50 -6.65 14.08
CA GLN A 39 5.92 -6.86 14.35
C GLN A 39 6.52 -5.76 15.22
N LEU A 40 6.05 -4.52 15.06
CA LEU A 40 6.44 -3.38 15.90
C LEU A 40 5.67 -3.32 17.23
N GLN A 41 4.76 -4.27 17.49
CA GLN A 41 3.83 -4.28 18.63
C GLN A 41 3.10 -2.94 18.84
N LEU A 42 2.71 -2.29 17.75
CA LEU A 42 1.97 -1.03 17.81
C LEU A 42 0.53 -1.26 18.24
N ASN A 43 -0.01 -0.29 18.98
CA ASN A 43 -1.40 -0.34 19.42
C ASN A 43 -2.36 -0.28 18.22
N GLN A 44 -3.54 -0.88 18.36
CA GLN A 44 -4.54 -0.90 17.29
C GLN A 44 -4.97 0.52 16.86
N HIS A 45 -4.98 1.44 17.82
CA HIS A 45 -5.23 2.88 17.60
C HIS A 45 -4.20 3.50 16.63
N CYS A 46 -2.92 3.16 16.80
CA CYS A 46 -1.84 3.63 15.93
C CYS A 46 -2.00 3.08 14.51
N LEU A 47 -2.38 1.81 14.38
CA LEU A 47 -2.59 1.17 13.08
C LEU A 47 -3.76 1.77 12.31
N ASP A 48 -4.86 2.05 13.00
CA ASP A 48 -6.01 2.71 12.39
C ASP A 48 -5.66 4.13 11.92
N THR A 49 -4.96 4.88 12.77
CA THR A 49 -4.46 6.23 12.44
C THR A 49 -3.53 6.19 11.22
N ALA A 50 -2.58 5.26 11.18
CA ALA A 50 -1.65 5.09 10.06
C ALA A 50 -2.39 4.70 8.76
N PHE A 51 -3.40 3.83 8.87
CA PHE A 51 -4.26 3.47 7.74
C PHE A 51 -5.10 4.64 7.24
N ASN A 52 -5.56 5.51 8.13
CA ASN A 52 -6.28 6.71 7.75
C ASN A 52 -5.38 7.69 6.97
N PHE A 53 -4.12 7.86 7.39
CA PHE A 53 -3.12 8.61 6.61
C PHE A 53 -2.87 7.97 5.24
N PHE A 54 -2.74 6.65 5.18
CA PHE A 54 -2.55 5.92 3.93
C PHE A 54 -3.74 6.11 2.97
N LYS A 55 -4.98 6.04 3.46
CA LYS A 55 -6.20 6.34 2.70
C LYS A 55 -6.17 7.74 2.08
N MET A 56 -5.76 8.74 2.86
CA MET A 56 -5.62 10.11 2.37
C MET A 56 -4.53 10.21 1.30
N ALA A 57 -3.38 9.56 1.51
CA ALA A 57 -2.28 9.54 0.55
C ALA A 57 -2.66 8.90 -0.79
N VAL A 58 -3.36 7.76 -0.76
CA VAL A 58 -3.90 7.09 -1.96
C VAL A 58 -4.93 7.98 -2.66
N SER A 59 -5.84 8.61 -1.91
CA SER A 59 -6.87 9.50 -2.46
C SER A 59 -6.27 10.76 -3.10
N LYS A 60 -5.16 11.26 -2.57
CA LYS A 60 -4.39 12.40 -3.10
C LYS A 60 -3.40 12.01 -4.19
N HIS A 61 -3.37 10.75 -4.61
CA HIS A 61 -2.42 10.21 -5.59
C HIS A 61 -0.94 10.36 -5.21
N LEU A 62 -0.63 10.49 -3.91
CA LEU A 62 0.75 10.57 -3.41
C LEU A 62 1.49 9.23 -3.48
N THR A 63 0.78 8.15 -3.82
CA THR A 63 1.32 6.80 -4.04
C THR A 63 1.73 6.54 -5.50
N ARG A 64 1.52 7.49 -6.42
CA ARG A 64 1.90 7.31 -7.84
C ARG A 64 3.43 7.30 -8.00
N GLY A 65 3.98 6.18 -8.44
CA GLY A 65 5.42 6.03 -8.71
C GLY A 65 6.29 5.72 -7.49
N ARG A 66 5.69 5.55 -6.31
CA ARG A 66 6.39 5.11 -5.09
C ARG A 66 5.88 3.73 -4.68
N LYS A 67 6.78 2.86 -4.26
CA LYS A 67 6.40 1.56 -3.71
C LYS A 67 5.52 1.75 -2.48
N MET A 68 4.43 1.03 -2.48
CA MET A 68 3.43 1.06 -1.42
C MET A 68 4.01 0.78 -0.04
N ALA A 69 4.95 -0.17 0.05
CA ALA A 69 5.68 -0.47 1.29
C ALA A 69 6.40 0.76 1.88
N HIS A 70 6.96 1.63 1.03
CA HIS A 70 7.65 2.84 1.50
C HIS A 70 6.67 3.87 2.09
N VAL A 71 5.51 4.05 1.43
CA VAL A 71 4.47 4.97 1.92
C VAL A 71 3.96 4.50 3.28
N ILE A 72 3.74 3.19 3.43
CA ILE A 72 3.29 2.57 4.67
C ILE A 72 4.31 2.73 5.79
N ALA A 73 5.59 2.47 5.51
CA ALA A 73 6.66 2.67 6.47
C ALA A 73 6.73 4.14 6.94
N ALA A 74 6.57 5.10 6.02
CA ALA A 74 6.53 6.52 6.36
C ALA A 74 5.30 6.90 7.21
N CYS A 75 4.11 6.39 6.88
CA CYS A 75 2.88 6.61 7.66
C CYS A 75 3.00 6.04 9.08
N LEU A 76 3.50 4.81 9.20
CA LEU A 76 3.74 4.17 10.50
C LEU A 76 4.77 4.94 11.32
N TYR A 77 5.88 5.35 10.70
CA TYR A 77 6.89 6.18 11.36
C TYR A 77 6.30 7.49 11.90
N LEU A 78 5.45 8.17 11.12
CA LEU A 78 4.81 9.40 11.54
C LEU A 78 3.89 9.19 12.76
N VAL A 79 3.07 8.15 12.75
CA VAL A 79 2.18 7.84 13.89
C VAL A 79 2.97 7.42 15.12
N CYS A 80 4.03 6.61 14.96
CA CYS A 80 4.92 6.24 16.06
C CYS A 80 5.61 7.46 16.69
N ARG A 81 5.92 8.47 15.87
CA ARG A 81 6.48 9.75 16.35
C ARG A 81 5.45 10.57 17.12
N THR A 82 4.20 10.56 16.70
CA THR A 82 3.11 11.33 17.32
C THR A 82 2.59 10.69 18.61
N GLU A 83 2.45 9.36 18.65
CA GLU A 83 1.94 8.63 19.83
C GLU A 83 2.98 8.51 20.95
N GLY A 84 4.23 8.92 20.70
CA GLY A 84 5.18 9.29 21.75
C GLY A 84 5.55 8.16 22.71
N THR A 85 5.42 6.89 22.33
CA THR A 85 5.88 5.77 23.16
C THR A 85 7.41 5.65 23.08
N PRO A 86 8.14 5.91 24.19
CA PRO A 86 9.59 5.99 24.20
C PRO A 86 10.22 4.60 24.40
N HIS A 87 9.80 3.60 23.60
CA HIS A 87 10.45 2.29 23.53
C HIS A 87 10.96 1.95 22.13
N ILE A 88 10.91 2.90 21.18
CA ILE A 88 11.35 2.69 19.78
C ILE A 88 12.83 3.08 19.51
N LEU A 89 13.62 3.28 20.57
CA LEU A 89 15.08 3.23 20.42
C LEU A 89 15.49 1.76 20.27
N CYS A 90 15.96 1.39 19.08
CA CYS A 90 16.59 0.10 18.74
C CYS A 90 15.71 -0.97 18.05
N TYR A 91 15.04 -0.63 16.95
CA TYR A 91 14.87 -1.62 15.87
C TYR A 91 15.49 -1.10 14.58
N GLY A 92 16.83 -1.08 14.59
CA GLY A 92 17.62 -1.20 13.38
C GLY A 92 17.42 -2.59 12.79
N SER A 93 16.32 -2.78 12.05
CA SER A 93 16.18 -3.93 11.17
C SER A 93 16.20 -3.46 9.71
N PRO A 94 17.39 -3.41 9.07
CA PRO A 94 17.52 -3.13 7.64
C PRO A 94 16.83 -4.17 6.75
N SER A 95 16.31 -5.27 7.31
CA SER A 95 15.57 -6.31 6.58
C SER A 95 14.21 -5.84 6.02
N TRP A 96 13.59 -4.81 6.59
CA TRP A 96 12.34 -4.26 6.04
C TRP A 96 12.54 -3.55 4.69
N PHE A 97 13.76 -3.16 4.36
CA PHE A 97 14.08 -2.51 3.08
C PHE A 97 14.54 -3.50 2.00
N LEU A 98 14.99 -4.71 2.36
CA LEU A 98 15.54 -5.68 1.40
C LEU A 98 14.50 -6.62 0.80
N GLY A 99 13.33 -6.76 1.43
CA GLY A 99 12.28 -7.69 0.98
C GLY A 99 11.50 -7.27 -0.27
N ASP A 100 11.65 -6.02 -0.73
CA ASP A 100 10.86 -5.49 -1.85
C ASP A 100 11.70 -5.20 -3.10
N TYR A 101 13.04 -5.32 -3.11
CA TYR A 101 13.85 -5.14 -4.34
C TYR A 101 13.94 -6.40 -5.22
N SER A 102 13.03 -7.37 -5.05
CA SER A 102 12.99 -8.56 -5.91
C SER A 102 11.57 -9.15 -6.04
N ASN A 103 10.65 -8.43 -6.69
CA ASN A 103 9.72 -8.99 -7.66
C ASN A 103 9.12 -7.88 -8.54
#